data_AF-A0A6S6VGH8-F1
#
_entry.id   AF-A0A6S6VGH8-F1
#
_cell.length_a   1.000
_cell.length_b   1.000
_cell.length_c   1.000
_cell.angle_alpha   90.00
_cell.angle_beta   90.00
_cell.angle_gamma   90.00
#
_symmetry.space_group_name_H-M   'P 1'
#
loop_
_entity.id
_entity.type
_entity.pdbx_description
1 polymer ?
#
loop_
_entity_poly.entity_id
_entity_poly.type
_entity_poly.pdbx_seq_one_letter_code
_entity_poly.pdbx_strand_id
1 'polypeptide(L)'
;MTTNQGQRDATVTLTDPSNWIPWYRQLKLKCQPIGIWALVDLNGTTLPSAKPQIPLPPDITQYEPNTIDVNPPNASSSTARQGRGRGQTHEHIPDLSSASSRTVSAIIPTRMSELLEKGQEAYKNDCNDFNMHFKLHKIREKEYLKETNSLTKTYDHILRTVSPHLLLSCCVEGRTLRAWITALQDTVEVDEDKEKARARERYHHSLKPMRSTQNWEAWLGEYNQAATSA
;
A
#
# COMPACT_ATOMS: atom_id res chain seq x y z
N MET A 1 -35.41 -31.54 15.65
CA MET A 1 -34.87 -32.26 14.48
C MET A 1 -33.81 -31.39 13.85
N THR A 2 -32.56 -31.77 14.06
CA THR A 2 -31.34 -31.04 13.72
C THR A 2 -31.10 -31.15 12.22
N THR A 3 -31.20 -30.04 11.49
CA THR A 3 -30.90 -30.00 10.06
C THR A 3 -29.41 -30.16 9.85
N ASN A 4 -29.05 -31.12 9.00
CA ASN A 4 -27.67 -31.51 8.67
C ASN A 4 -26.87 -30.32 8.14
N GLN A 5 -26.06 -29.75 9.03
CA GLN A 5 -25.04 -28.72 8.78
C GLN A 5 -23.76 -29.37 8.19
N GLY A 6 -23.94 -30.32 7.26
CA GLY A 6 -22.95 -31.34 6.94
C GLY A 6 -22.50 -31.42 5.48
N GLN A 7 -23.03 -30.57 4.58
CA GLN A 7 -22.49 -30.44 3.23
C GLN A 7 -21.32 -29.46 3.29
N ARG A 8 -20.18 -29.94 3.83
CA ARG A 8 -18.91 -29.23 3.70
C ARG A 8 -18.69 -28.96 2.22
N ASP A 9 -18.58 -27.69 1.82
CA ASP A 9 -18.14 -27.33 0.47
C ASP A 9 -16.82 -28.06 0.21
N ALA A 10 -16.87 -29.15 -0.56
CA ALA A 10 -15.68 -29.88 -0.95
C ALA A 10 -14.78 -28.89 -1.68
N THR A 11 -13.55 -28.72 -1.19
CA THR A 11 -12.60 -27.80 -1.82
C THR A 11 -12.33 -28.31 -3.23
N VAL A 12 -12.75 -27.54 -4.23
CA VAL A 12 -12.58 -27.90 -5.64
C VAL A 12 -11.12 -27.70 -6.00
N THR A 13 -10.52 -28.70 -6.63
CA THR A 13 -9.16 -28.58 -7.19
C THR A 13 -9.30 -28.31 -8.69
N LEU A 14 -8.64 -27.26 -9.18
CA LEU A 14 -8.59 -26.94 -10.60
C LEU A 14 -7.61 -27.88 -11.29
N THR A 15 -8.17 -28.85 -12.02
CA THR A 15 -7.41 -29.78 -12.86
C THR A 15 -7.74 -29.64 -14.33
N ASP A 16 -9.00 -29.31 -14.64
CA ASP A 16 -9.55 -29.34 -15.99
C ASP A 16 -10.64 -28.24 -16.18
N PRO A 17 -11.16 -28.04 -17.41
CA PRO A 17 -12.15 -27.00 -17.70
C PRO A 17 -13.45 -27.14 -16.92
N SER A 18 -13.87 -28.35 -16.57
CA SER A 18 -15.11 -28.58 -15.83
C SER A 18 -15.01 -28.07 -14.39
N ASN A 19 -13.80 -27.91 -13.85
CA ASN A 19 -13.59 -27.41 -12.51
C ASN A 19 -13.54 -25.87 -12.45
N TRP A 20 -13.40 -25.18 -13.58
CA TRP A 20 -13.19 -23.74 -13.62
C TRP A 20 -14.29 -22.95 -12.92
N ILE A 21 -15.54 -23.12 -13.36
CA ILE A 21 -16.69 -22.39 -12.81
C ILE A 21 -16.84 -22.61 -11.29
N PRO A 22 -16.89 -23.86 -10.79
CA PRO A 22 -17.03 -24.08 -9.35
C PRO A 22 -15.81 -23.61 -8.55
N TRP A 23 -14.58 -23.77 -9.07
CA TRP A 23 -13.36 -23.28 -8.44
C TRP A 23 -13.32 -21.75 -8.35
N TYR A 24 -13.60 -21.05 -9.45
CA TYR A 24 -13.61 -19.58 -9.49
C TYR A 24 -14.69 -19.00 -8.57
N ARG A 25 -15.85 -19.67 -8.47
CA ARG A 25 -16.89 -19.32 -7.50
C ARG A 25 -16.41 -19.48 -6.05
N GLN A 26 -15.73 -20.58 -5.71
CA GLN A 26 -15.16 -20.77 -4.37
C GLN A 26 -14.10 -19.70 -4.05
N LEU A 27 -13.25 -19.38 -5.02
CA LEU A 27 -12.26 -18.31 -4.89
C LEU A 27 -12.94 -16.96 -4.63
N LYS A 28 -14.00 -16.64 -5.37
CA LYS A 28 -14.80 -15.42 -5.17
C LYS A 28 -15.41 -15.36 -3.77
N LEU A 29 -16.07 -16.43 -3.33
CA LEU A 29 -16.68 -16.51 -2.01
C LEU A 29 -15.66 -16.36 -0.88
N LYS A 30 -14.41 -16.79 -1.08
CA LYS A 30 -13.32 -16.57 -0.13
C LYS A 30 -12.78 -15.14 -0.15
N CYS A 31 -12.64 -14.54 -1.33
CA CYS A 31 -12.04 -13.22 -1.51
C CYS A 31 -12.98 -12.05 -1.15
N GLN A 32 -14.29 -12.21 -1.29
CA GLN A 32 -15.27 -11.17 -0.94
C GLN A 32 -15.23 -10.75 0.55
N PRO A 33 -15.35 -11.65 1.54
CA PRO A 33 -15.41 -11.25 2.95
C PRO A 33 -14.10 -10.64 3.47
N ILE A 34 -12.97 -10.97 2.86
CA ILE A 34 -11.66 -10.39 3.19
C ILE A 34 -11.36 -9.09 2.41
N GLY A 35 -12.26 -8.67 1.53
CA GLY A 35 -12.21 -7.37 0.84
C GLY A 35 -11.21 -7.24 -0.29
N ILE A 36 -10.63 -8.34 -0.80
CA ILE A 36 -9.62 -8.30 -1.88
C ILE A 36 -10.16 -8.74 -3.24
N TRP A 37 -11.46 -9.05 -3.37
CA TRP A 37 -12.03 -9.53 -4.64
C TRP A 37 -11.70 -8.61 -5.82
N ALA A 38 -11.75 -7.28 -5.63
CA ALA A 38 -11.43 -6.33 -6.69
C ALA A 38 -10.00 -6.48 -7.26
N LEU A 39 -9.05 -7.00 -6.47
CA LEU A 39 -7.67 -7.28 -6.88
C LEU A 39 -7.51 -8.61 -7.63
N VAL A 40 -8.49 -9.50 -7.48
CA VAL A 40 -8.48 -10.89 -7.95
C VAL A 40 -9.39 -11.06 -9.17
N ASP A 41 -10.46 -10.27 -9.25
CA ASP A 41 -11.45 -10.30 -10.32
C ASP A 41 -10.79 -10.08 -11.68
N LEU A 42 -11.11 -10.96 -12.63
CA LEU A 42 -10.63 -10.92 -14.00
C LEU A 42 -11.06 -9.65 -14.73
N ASN A 43 -12.26 -9.15 -14.43
CA ASN A 43 -12.79 -7.91 -14.99
C ASN A 43 -12.41 -6.67 -14.16
N GLY A 44 -11.68 -6.86 -13.07
CA GLY A 44 -11.28 -5.78 -12.17
C GLY A 44 -10.09 -4.99 -12.71
N THR A 45 -10.08 -3.68 -12.46
CA THR A 45 -8.95 -2.78 -12.79
C THR A 45 -8.13 -2.38 -11.57
N THR A 46 -8.57 -2.77 -10.36
CA THR A 46 -7.92 -2.37 -9.11
C THR A 46 -6.52 -2.96 -8.99
N LEU A 47 -5.56 -2.16 -8.53
CA LEU A 47 -4.18 -2.60 -8.27
C LEU A 47 -3.95 -2.71 -6.76
N PRO A 48 -3.04 -3.61 -6.32
CA PRO A 48 -2.65 -3.67 -4.92
C PRO A 48 -2.14 -2.33 -4.41
N SER A 49 -2.41 -2.05 -3.14
CA SER A 49 -1.95 -0.85 -2.47
C SER A 49 -0.42 -0.79 -2.44
N ALA A 50 0.15 0.36 -2.79
CA ALA A 50 1.59 0.57 -2.67
C ALA A 50 2.01 0.67 -1.20
N LYS A 51 3.23 0.21 -0.89
CA LYS A 51 3.78 0.36 0.46
C LYS A 51 3.83 1.85 0.84
N PRO A 52 3.22 2.27 1.95
CA PRO A 52 3.23 3.66 2.35
C PRO A 52 4.65 4.12 2.70
N GLN A 53 4.95 5.39 2.40
CA GLN A 53 6.24 6.00 2.70
C GLN A 53 6.18 6.78 4.02
N ILE A 54 7.21 6.60 4.84
CA ILE A 54 7.34 7.29 6.12
C ILE A 54 7.56 8.79 5.85
N PRO A 55 6.76 9.69 6.45
CA PRO A 55 6.99 11.12 6.32
C PRO A 55 8.34 11.51 6.95
N LEU A 56 9.00 12.52 6.39
CA LEU A 56 10.25 13.04 6.93
C LEU A 56 9.96 14.00 8.09
N PRO A 57 10.68 13.88 9.22
CA PRO A 57 10.56 14.85 10.30
C PRO A 57 11.11 16.22 9.87
N PRO A 58 10.57 17.33 10.38
CA PRO A 58 11.08 18.66 10.10
C PRO A 58 12.51 18.81 10.63
N ASP A 59 13.37 19.43 9.83
CA ASP A 59 14.76 19.67 10.17
C ASP A 59 14.91 21.05 10.81
N ILE A 60 15.26 21.06 12.10
CA ILE A 60 15.37 22.26 12.91
C ILE A 60 16.39 23.28 12.39
N THR A 61 17.37 22.84 11.60
CA THR A 61 18.41 23.71 11.03
C THR A 61 17.90 24.61 9.91
N GLN A 62 16.71 24.33 9.38
CA GLN A 62 16.06 25.12 8.31
C GLN A 62 15.33 26.37 8.84
N TYR A 63 15.24 26.54 10.15
CA TYR A 63 14.52 27.63 10.80
C TYR A 63 15.48 28.68 11.35
N GLU A 64 15.01 29.92 11.46
CA GLU A 64 15.83 31.09 11.79
C GLU A 64 16.45 31.00 13.21
N PRO A 65 17.80 30.94 13.34
CA PRO A 65 18.49 30.87 14.61
C PRO A 65 18.34 32.16 15.42
N ASN A 66 18.37 32.04 16.75
CA ASN A 66 18.53 33.16 17.65
C ASN A 66 19.99 33.63 17.58
N THR A 67 20.23 34.77 16.93
CA THR A 67 21.58 35.32 16.81
C THR A 67 21.94 36.07 18.09
N ILE A 68 22.92 35.57 18.83
CA ILE A 68 23.57 36.37 19.87
C ILE A 68 24.52 37.32 19.14
N ASP A 69 24.17 38.60 19.04
CA ASP A 69 25.13 39.63 18.64
C ASP A 69 26.24 39.67 19.70
N VAL A 70 27.35 38.99 19.43
CA VAL A 70 28.57 39.12 20.23
C VAL A 70 29.16 40.50 19.92
N ASN A 71 28.71 41.52 20.65
CA ASN A 71 29.45 42.78 20.71
C ASN A 71 30.85 42.49 21.27
N PRO A 72 31.95 42.84 20.58
CA PRO A 72 33.28 42.71 21.14
C PRO A 72 33.41 43.66 22.35
N PRO A 73 34.04 43.22 23.46
CA PRO A 73 34.23 44.07 24.63
C PRO A 73 35.37 45.06 24.36
N ASN A 74 35.08 46.17 23.69
CA ASN A 74 35.93 47.35 23.81
C ASN A 74 35.22 48.40 24.66
N ALA A 75 35.37 48.18 25.97
CA ALA A 75 35.43 49.27 26.91
C ALA A 75 36.59 50.20 26.52
N SER A 76 36.27 51.44 26.17
CA SER A 76 37.17 52.57 26.42
C SER A 76 36.31 53.82 26.55
N SER A 77 35.91 54.07 27.78
CA SER A 77 35.61 55.41 28.26
C SER A 77 36.90 56.24 28.16
N SER A 78 36.92 57.29 27.33
CA SER A 78 37.78 58.44 27.60
C SER A 78 37.10 59.72 27.14
N THR A 79 36.55 60.42 28.12
CA THR A 79 36.28 61.84 28.12
C THR A 79 37.61 62.58 27.92
N ALA A 80 37.74 63.42 26.88
CA ALA A 80 38.73 64.49 26.84
C ALA A 80 38.22 65.66 26.00
N ARG A 81 38.22 66.84 26.62
CA ARG A 81 37.81 68.13 26.07
C ARG A 81 38.95 68.79 25.27
N GLN A 82 38.54 69.53 24.23
CA GLN A 82 39.12 70.75 23.64
C GLN A 82 40.49 70.76 22.92
N GLY A 83 40.50 71.41 21.75
CA GLY A 83 41.70 72.01 21.15
C GLY A 83 41.50 72.46 19.68
N ARG A 84 41.34 73.78 19.44
CA ARG A 84 41.41 74.40 18.11
C ARG A 84 42.85 74.33 17.57
N GLY A 85 43.03 73.93 16.31
CA GLY A 85 44.29 74.04 15.58
C GLY A 85 44.06 73.85 14.08
N ARG A 86 44.54 74.82 13.28
CA ARG A 86 44.32 74.99 11.84
C ARG A 86 45.59 74.54 11.09
N GLY A 87 45.49 73.66 10.10
CA GLY A 87 46.64 73.37 9.22
C GLY A 87 46.52 72.14 8.32
N GLN A 88 46.36 72.41 7.03
CA GLN A 88 46.88 71.67 5.87
C GLN A 88 46.35 70.29 5.47
N THR A 89 45.98 70.28 4.19
CA THR A 89 45.65 69.23 3.24
C THR A 89 46.71 68.14 3.13
N HIS A 90 46.30 66.87 3.20
CA HIS A 90 46.87 65.83 2.35
C HIS A 90 45.84 64.73 2.07
N GLU A 91 45.97 64.17 0.88
CA GLU A 91 44.93 63.52 0.10
C GLU A 91 44.42 62.18 0.62
N HIS A 92 43.21 61.90 0.16
CA HIS A 92 42.40 60.71 0.29
C HIS A 92 43.03 59.52 -0.46
N ILE A 93 43.34 58.45 0.25
CA ILE A 93 43.37 57.09 -0.30
C ILE A 93 42.53 56.23 0.64
N PRO A 94 41.35 55.73 0.22
CA PRO A 94 40.62 54.76 1.02
C PRO A 94 41.31 53.40 0.84
N ASP A 95 42.12 52.99 1.82
CA ASP A 95 42.62 51.62 1.86
C ASP A 95 41.47 50.70 2.27
N LEU A 96 40.88 50.12 1.23
CA LEU A 96 39.73 49.23 1.26
C LEU A 96 40.21 47.82 1.63
N SER A 97 40.66 47.63 2.87
CA SER A 97 41.16 46.32 3.32
C SER A 97 40.86 46.08 4.81
N SER A 98 39.64 46.39 5.24
CA SER A 98 39.07 45.80 6.45
C SER A 98 37.67 45.25 6.18
N ALA A 99 37.57 44.37 5.19
CA ALA A 99 36.57 43.31 5.25
C ALA A 99 37.05 42.31 6.31
N SER A 100 36.99 42.71 7.58
CA SER A 100 37.00 41.77 8.70
C SER A 100 35.84 40.84 8.43
N SER A 101 36.13 39.69 7.83
CA SER A 101 35.16 38.62 7.61
C SER A 101 34.53 38.37 8.97
N ARG A 102 33.30 38.83 9.13
CA ARG A 102 32.46 38.56 10.28
C ARG A 102 32.24 37.06 10.20
N THR A 103 33.14 36.27 10.81
CA THR A 103 32.91 34.85 11.06
C THR A 103 31.83 34.81 12.13
N VAL A 104 30.59 35.04 11.69
CA VAL A 104 29.41 34.61 12.41
C VAL A 104 29.58 33.09 12.44
N SER A 105 30.08 32.55 13.56
CA SER A 105 29.88 31.14 13.84
C SER A 105 28.36 30.97 13.89
N ALA A 106 27.78 30.53 12.77
CA ALA A 106 26.36 30.27 12.69
C ALA A 106 26.07 29.26 13.79
N ILE A 107 25.38 29.71 14.84
CA ILE A 107 24.84 28.82 15.86
C ILE A 107 23.86 27.92 15.10
N ILE A 108 24.26 26.69 14.81
CA ILE A 108 23.38 25.68 14.18
C ILE A 108 22.35 25.31 15.26
N PRO A 109 21.06 25.66 15.08
CA PRO A 109 20.06 25.34 16.06
C PRO A 109 19.95 23.82 16.19
N THR A 110 19.97 23.35 17.42
CA THR A 110 19.68 21.94 17.79
C THR A 110 18.43 21.83 18.63
N ARG A 111 17.95 22.95 19.20
CA ARG A 111 16.78 23.02 20.06
C ARG A 111 15.85 24.15 19.63
N MET A 112 14.55 23.96 19.84
CA MET A 112 13.54 24.97 19.48
C MET A 112 13.80 26.31 20.18
N SER A 113 14.29 26.29 21.42
CA SER A 113 14.63 27.50 22.18
C SER A 113 15.79 28.32 21.57
N GLU A 114 16.55 27.74 20.65
CA GLU A 114 17.66 28.39 19.93
C GLU A 114 17.17 29.05 18.63
N LEU A 115 15.87 29.03 18.35
CA LEU A 115 15.25 29.71 17.20
C LEU A 115 14.64 31.05 17.61
N LEU A 116 14.52 31.96 16.65
CA LEU A 116 13.71 33.19 16.80
C LEU A 116 12.23 32.83 16.96
N GLU A 117 11.41 33.70 17.57
CA GLU A 117 9.97 33.47 17.82
C GLU A 117 9.22 32.99 16.56
N LYS A 118 9.46 33.63 15.42
CA LYS A 118 8.89 33.22 14.11
C LYS A 118 9.36 31.82 13.69
N GLY A 119 10.64 31.50 13.91
CA GLY A 119 11.21 30.18 13.62
C GLY A 119 10.65 29.09 14.56
N GLN A 120 10.41 29.42 15.82
CA GLN A 120 9.76 28.54 16.79
C GLN A 120 8.33 28.20 16.38
N GLU A 121 7.55 29.21 15.96
CA GLU A 121 6.18 29.01 15.50
C GLU A 121 6.12 28.16 14.22
N ALA A 122 6.98 28.45 13.24
CA ALA A 122 7.08 27.66 12.01
C ALA A 122 7.48 26.21 12.28
N TYR A 123 8.53 25.97 13.07
CA TYR A 123 8.97 24.63 13.45
C TYR A 123 7.87 23.86 14.19
N LYS A 124 7.15 24.53 15.09
CA LYS A 124 6.02 23.93 15.83
C LYS A 124 4.87 23.55 14.88
N ASN A 125 4.57 24.40 13.90
CA ASN A 125 3.54 24.11 12.91
C ASN A 125 3.91 22.89 12.06
N ASP A 126 5.14 22.81 11.57
CA ASP A 126 5.61 21.68 10.75
C ASP A 126 5.73 20.39 11.58
N CYS A 127 6.07 20.49 12.87
CA CYS A 127 5.98 19.37 13.80
C CYS A 127 4.54 18.84 13.95
N ASN A 128 3.55 19.75 14.00
CA ASN A 128 2.14 19.37 14.07
C ASN A 128 1.68 18.68 12.79
N ASP A 129 2.06 19.23 11.62
CA ASP A 129 1.75 18.67 10.31
C ASP A 129 2.39 17.28 10.14
N PHE A 130 3.68 17.15 10.46
CA PHE A 130 4.38 15.86 10.50
C PHE A 130 3.65 14.84 11.38
N ASN A 131 3.22 15.24 12.59
CA ASN A 131 2.50 14.34 13.49
C ASN A 131 1.17 13.86 12.89
N MET A 132 0.45 14.73 12.15
CA MET A 132 -0.77 14.33 11.45
C MET A 132 -0.47 13.37 10.30
N HIS A 133 0.52 13.67 9.47
CA HIS A 133 0.95 12.78 8.38
C HIS A 133 1.47 11.43 8.89
N PHE A 134 2.18 11.42 10.02
CA PHE A 134 2.68 10.21 10.66
C PHE A 134 1.55 9.35 11.24
N LYS A 135 0.52 9.97 11.83
CA LYS A 135 -0.70 9.25 12.25
C LYS A 135 -1.42 8.64 11.04
N LEU A 136 -1.58 9.39 9.96
CA LEU A 136 -2.19 8.88 8.72
C LEU A 136 -1.34 7.75 8.09
N HIS A 137 -0.01 7.87 8.13
CA HIS A 137 0.90 6.81 7.71
C HIS A 137 0.65 5.51 8.49
N LYS A 138 0.55 5.58 9.82
CA LYS A 138 0.25 4.41 10.67
C LYS A 138 -1.07 3.73 10.32
N ILE A 139 -2.09 4.49 9.90
CA ILE A 139 -3.37 3.93 9.45
C ILE A 139 -3.17 3.20 8.13
N ARG A 140 -2.58 3.87 7.13
CA ARG A 140 -2.29 3.26 5.81
C ARG A 140 -1.40 2.03 5.90
N GLU A 141 -0.42 2.03 6.78
CA GLU A 141 0.46 0.88 7.01
C GLU A 141 -0.30 -0.33 7.56
N LYS A 142 -1.24 -0.12 8.48
CA LYS A 142 -2.12 -1.19 8.97
C LYS A 142 -3.02 -1.74 7.87
N GLU A 143 -3.59 -0.88 7.04
CA GLU A 143 -4.43 -1.29 5.91
C GLU A 143 -3.63 -2.07 4.87
N TYR A 144 -2.44 -1.57 4.51
CA TYR A 144 -1.50 -2.26 3.63
C TYR A 144 -1.10 -3.64 4.17
N LEU A 145 -0.80 -3.75 5.47
CA LEU A 145 -0.46 -5.04 6.09
C LEU A 145 -1.66 -6.02 6.09
N LYS A 146 -2.87 -5.50 6.29
CA LYS A 146 -4.09 -6.30 6.21
C LYS A 146 -4.31 -6.81 4.78
N GLU A 147 -4.17 -5.95 3.78
CA GLU A 147 -4.29 -6.31 2.37
C GLU A 147 -3.25 -7.36 1.97
N THR A 148 -1.97 -7.14 2.30
CA THR A 148 -0.88 -8.09 1.99
C THR A 148 -1.07 -9.45 2.67
N ASN A 149 -1.55 -9.49 3.91
CA ASN A 149 -1.90 -10.73 4.59
C ASN A 149 -3.04 -11.47 3.87
N SER A 150 -4.09 -10.74 3.46
CA SER A 150 -5.19 -11.29 2.67
C SER A 150 -4.72 -11.83 1.32
N LEU A 151 -3.85 -11.10 0.61
CA LEU A 151 -3.24 -11.57 -0.63
C LEU A 151 -2.43 -12.85 -0.42
N THR A 152 -1.61 -12.89 0.63
CA THR A 152 -0.80 -14.07 0.98
C THR A 152 -1.69 -15.30 1.19
N LYS A 153 -2.79 -15.16 1.94
CA LYS A 153 -3.76 -16.25 2.15
C LYS A 153 -4.39 -16.73 0.84
N THR A 154 -4.61 -15.84 -0.12
CA THR A 154 -5.18 -16.19 -1.42
C THR A 154 -4.16 -16.87 -2.33
N TYR A 155 -2.90 -16.41 -2.35
CA TYR A 155 -1.80 -17.16 -2.98
C TYR A 155 -1.74 -18.58 -2.44
N ASP A 156 -1.70 -18.72 -1.12
CA ASP A 156 -1.72 -19.98 -0.39
C ASP A 156 -2.92 -20.87 -0.72
N HIS A 157 -4.07 -20.27 -1.03
CA HIS A 157 -5.24 -21.02 -1.44
C HIS A 157 -5.08 -21.56 -2.85
N ILE A 158 -4.67 -20.72 -3.82
CA ILE A 158 -4.45 -21.12 -5.22
C ILE A 158 -3.39 -22.23 -5.29
N LEU A 159 -2.28 -22.09 -4.56
CA LEU A 159 -1.22 -23.11 -4.51
C LEU A 159 -1.71 -24.47 -4.00
N ARG A 160 -2.78 -24.51 -3.19
CA ARG A 160 -3.37 -25.77 -2.66
C ARG A 160 -4.51 -26.31 -3.51
N THR A 161 -5.14 -25.48 -4.32
CA THR A 161 -6.37 -25.83 -5.07
C THR A 161 -6.21 -25.79 -6.57
N VAL A 162 -4.98 -25.64 -7.06
CA VAL A 162 -4.64 -25.77 -8.48
C VAL A 162 -3.68 -26.94 -8.64
N SER A 163 -3.90 -27.75 -9.66
CA SER A 163 -3.06 -28.91 -9.93
C SER A 163 -1.61 -28.53 -10.24
N PRO A 164 -0.61 -29.40 -9.93
CA PRO A 164 0.81 -29.04 -10.06
C PRO A 164 1.23 -28.58 -11.46
N HIS A 165 0.68 -29.18 -12.52
CA HIS A 165 1.04 -28.82 -13.89
C HIS A 165 0.57 -27.39 -14.26
N LEU A 166 -0.63 -27.00 -13.82
CA LEU A 166 -1.15 -25.64 -14.03
C LEU A 166 -0.40 -24.61 -13.18
N LEU A 167 0.03 -24.97 -11.96
CA LEU A 167 0.86 -24.07 -11.15
C LEU A 167 2.18 -23.75 -11.85
N LEU A 168 2.85 -24.77 -12.41
CA LEU A 168 4.13 -24.61 -13.11
C LEU A 168 4.00 -23.76 -14.39
N SER A 169 2.89 -23.89 -15.13
CA SER A 169 2.70 -23.16 -16.38
C SER A 169 2.12 -21.75 -16.18
N CYS A 170 1.23 -21.55 -15.21
CA CYS A 170 0.41 -20.34 -15.10
C CYS A 170 0.82 -19.40 -13.95
N CYS A 171 1.42 -19.93 -12.87
CA CYS A 171 1.69 -19.17 -11.65
C CYS A 171 3.15 -18.69 -11.57
N VAL A 172 3.53 -17.79 -12.48
CA VAL A 172 4.90 -17.24 -12.56
C VAL A 172 5.18 -16.25 -11.43
N GLU A 173 6.37 -16.32 -10.85
CA GLU A 173 6.82 -15.40 -9.79
C GLU A 173 6.75 -13.92 -10.21
N GLY A 174 6.46 -13.04 -9.25
CA GLY A 174 6.37 -11.58 -9.47
C GLY A 174 5.13 -11.10 -10.24
N ARG A 175 4.29 -12.00 -10.74
CA ARG A 175 3.00 -11.64 -11.34
C ARG A 175 1.93 -11.45 -10.26
N THR A 176 0.86 -10.72 -10.61
CA THR A 176 -0.27 -10.50 -9.73
C THR A 176 -1.19 -11.72 -9.69
N LEU A 177 -1.97 -11.88 -8.61
CA LEU A 177 -3.02 -12.91 -8.53
C LEU A 177 -3.96 -12.88 -9.74
N ARG A 178 -4.38 -11.69 -10.19
CA ARG A 178 -5.21 -11.55 -11.39
C ARG A 178 -4.53 -12.18 -12.61
N ALA A 179 -3.25 -11.87 -12.84
CA ALA A 179 -2.51 -12.44 -13.97
C ALA A 179 -2.39 -13.97 -13.88
N TRP A 180 -2.21 -14.53 -12.68
CA TRP A 180 -2.25 -15.98 -12.49
C TRP A 180 -3.61 -16.56 -12.87
N ILE A 181 -4.70 -15.94 -12.43
CA ILE A 181 -6.06 -16.41 -12.68
C ILE A 181 -6.42 -16.29 -14.17
N THR A 182 -5.99 -15.22 -14.85
CA THR A 182 -6.14 -15.09 -16.30
C THR A 182 -5.42 -16.21 -17.03
N ALA A 183 -4.14 -16.45 -16.69
CA ALA A 183 -3.38 -17.53 -17.31
C ALA A 183 -3.98 -18.92 -17.04
N LEU A 184 -4.54 -19.13 -15.84
CA LEU A 184 -5.27 -20.36 -15.52
C LEU A 184 -6.53 -20.50 -16.37
N GLN A 185 -7.31 -19.42 -16.54
CA GLN A 185 -8.50 -19.42 -17.39
C GLN A 185 -8.15 -19.76 -18.85
N ASP A 186 -7.13 -19.11 -19.38
CA ASP A 186 -6.69 -19.27 -20.76
C ASP A 186 -6.16 -20.68 -21.02
N THR A 187 -5.35 -21.21 -20.10
CA THR A 187 -4.74 -22.56 -20.22
C THR A 187 -5.76 -23.67 -20.09
N VAL A 188 -6.76 -23.46 -19.24
CA VAL A 188 -7.84 -24.41 -19.03
C VAL A 188 -8.86 -24.35 -20.20
N GLU A 189 -8.67 -23.47 -21.19
CA GLU A 189 -9.51 -23.36 -22.40
C GLU A 189 -11.01 -23.42 -22.08
N VAL A 190 -11.46 -22.50 -21.23
CA VAL A 190 -12.89 -22.38 -20.87
C VAL A 190 -13.65 -21.79 -22.06
N ASP A 191 -13.96 -22.65 -23.03
CA ASP A 191 -14.87 -22.35 -24.12
C ASP A 191 -16.31 -22.43 -23.60
N GLU A 192 -16.96 -21.26 -23.51
CA GLU A 192 -18.31 -21.09 -22.98
C GLU A 192 -19.34 -21.96 -23.73
N ASP A 193 -19.13 -22.18 -25.04
CA ASP A 193 -20.01 -23.03 -25.85
C ASP A 193 -19.83 -24.52 -25.50
N LYS A 194 -18.59 -24.96 -25.27
CA LYS A 194 -18.31 -26.34 -24.82
C LYS A 194 -18.81 -26.59 -23.40
N GLU A 195 -18.73 -25.60 -22.51
CA GLU A 195 -19.25 -25.74 -21.15
C GLU A 195 -20.78 -25.75 -21.13
N LYS A 196 -21.43 -24.93 -21.97
CA LYS A 196 -22.87 -24.97 -22.18
C LYS A 196 -23.34 -26.31 -22.77
N ALA A 197 -22.58 -26.88 -23.72
CA ALA A 197 -22.85 -28.21 -24.23
C ALA A 197 -22.73 -29.28 -23.13
N ARG A 198 -21.68 -29.23 -22.31
CA ARG A 198 -21.49 -30.15 -21.18
C ARG A 198 -22.53 -29.98 -20.07
N ALA A 199 -23.01 -28.76 -19.82
CA ALA A 199 -24.10 -28.49 -18.89
C ALA A 199 -25.41 -29.10 -19.40
N ARG A 200 -25.71 -28.95 -20.69
CA ARG A 200 -26.86 -29.61 -21.35
C ARG A 200 -26.75 -31.12 -21.30
N GLU A 201 -25.57 -31.69 -21.54
CA GLU A 201 -25.35 -33.14 -21.43
C GLU A 201 -25.59 -33.65 -20.01
N ARG A 202 -25.11 -32.93 -18.99
CA ARG A 202 -25.38 -33.24 -17.57
C ARG A 202 -26.87 -33.21 -17.26
N TYR A 203 -27.59 -32.21 -17.76
CA TYR A 203 -29.05 -32.12 -17.63
C TYR A 203 -29.78 -33.26 -18.35
N HIS A 204 -29.40 -33.57 -19.59
CA HIS A 204 -29.97 -34.71 -20.31
C HIS A 204 -29.66 -36.06 -19.64
N HIS A 205 -28.49 -36.17 -18.98
CA HIS A 205 -28.15 -37.35 -18.22
C HIS A 205 -29.00 -37.49 -16.95
N SER A 206 -29.26 -36.39 -16.24
CA SER A 206 -30.07 -36.40 -15.02
C SER A 206 -31.56 -36.61 -15.28
N LEU A 207 -32.04 -36.32 -16.49
CA LEU A 207 -33.41 -36.67 -16.95
C LEU A 207 -33.63 -38.18 -17.13
N LYS A 208 -32.56 -38.99 -17.15
CA LYS A 208 -32.72 -40.45 -17.26
C LYS A 208 -33.38 -40.98 -15.98
N PRO A 209 -34.44 -41.81 -16.11
CA PRO A 209 -35.15 -42.33 -14.96
C PRO A 209 -34.22 -43.17 -14.08
N MET A 210 -34.37 -42.99 -12.77
CA MET A 210 -33.55 -43.64 -11.76
C MET A 210 -33.67 -45.17 -11.84
N ARG A 211 -32.54 -45.87 -11.92
CA ARG A 211 -32.50 -47.34 -12.08
C ARG A 211 -32.73 -48.12 -10.78
N SER A 212 -32.57 -47.49 -9.62
CA SER A 212 -32.74 -48.11 -8.29
C SER A 212 -33.28 -47.11 -7.28
N THR A 213 -34.24 -47.52 -6.46
CA THR A 213 -34.90 -46.67 -5.45
C THR A 213 -34.01 -46.34 -4.24
N GLN A 214 -32.91 -47.06 -4.03
CA GLN A 214 -31.99 -46.83 -2.92
C GLN A 214 -31.15 -45.55 -3.05
N ASN A 215 -31.03 -45.00 -4.27
CA ASN A 215 -30.15 -43.85 -4.56
C ASN A 215 -30.93 -42.56 -4.86
N TRP A 216 -32.17 -42.45 -4.37
CA TRP A 216 -33.09 -41.37 -4.74
C TRP A 216 -32.62 -39.98 -4.31
N GLU A 217 -31.99 -39.85 -3.13
CA GLU A 217 -31.47 -38.57 -2.66
C GLU A 217 -30.31 -38.05 -3.53
N ALA A 218 -29.41 -38.96 -3.94
CA ALA A 218 -28.29 -38.63 -4.81
C ALA A 218 -28.77 -38.22 -6.21
N TRP A 219 -29.69 -38.99 -6.80
CA TRP A 219 -30.29 -38.66 -8.09
C TRP A 219 -31.03 -37.31 -8.06
N LEU A 220 -31.79 -37.03 -7.00
CA LEU A 220 -32.50 -35.76 -6.85
C LEU A 220 -31.53 -34.58 -6.70
N GLY A 221 -30.42 -34.77 -5.99
CA GLY A 221 -29.35 -33.77 -5.85
C GLY A 221 -28.68 -33.45 -7.19
N GLU A 222 -28.32 -34.49 -7.96
CA GLU A 222 -27.75 -34.35 -9.31
C GLU A 222 -28.72 -33.65 -10.27
N TYR A 223 -30.01 -34.02 -10.25
CA TYR A 223 -31.03 -33.36 -11.05
C TYR A 223 -31.18 -31.88 -10.70
N ASN A 224 -31.30 -31.55 -9.42
CA ASN A 224 -31.47 -30.17 -8.97
C ASN A 224 -30.24 -29.30 -9.32
N GLN A 225 -29.03 -29.85 -9.13
CA GLN A 225 -27.80 -29.19 -9.52
C GLN A 225 -27.74 -28.97 -11.03
N ALA A 226 -28.06 -30.00 -11.83
CA ALA A 226 -28.04 -29.92 -13.28
C ALA A 226 -29.08 -28.93 -13.83
N ALA A 227 -30.31 -28.95 -13.29
CA ALA A 227 -31.38 -28.03 -13.68
C ALA A 227 -31.06 -26.56 -13.34
N THR A 228 -30.31 -26.32 -12.27
CA THR A 228 -29.86 -24.96 -11.91
C THR A 228 -28.73 -24.46 -12.81
N SER A 229 -27.97 -25.37 -13.43
CA SER A 229 -26.81 -25.05 -14.28
C SER A 229 -27.06 -25.08 -15.79
N ALA A 230 -28.24 -25.50 -16.23
CA ALA A 230 -28.65 -25.64 -17.63
C ALA A 230 -29.20 -24.32 -18.21
#